data_AF-A0A5J4VIK1-F1
#
_entry.id   AF-A0A5J4VIK1-F1
#
_cell.length_a   1.000
_cell.length_b   1.000
_cell.length_c   1.000
_cell.angle_alpha   90.00
_cell.angle_beta   90.00
_cell.angle_gamma   90.00
#
_symmetry.space_group_name_H-M   'P 1'
#
loop_
_entity.id
_entity.type
_entity.pdbx_description
1 polymer ?
#
loop_
_entity_poly.entity_id
_entity_poly.type
_entity_poly.pdbx_seq_one_letter_code
_entity_poly.pdbx_strand_id
1 'polypeptide(L)'
;MDILSGTWHKYRSKTSAAIQLLDAFAVFSGAMAALVFVYALSLSAHPYNAFISAIFACVGPLVFAVNLRIQMAQPREFGGISAERAFLSFLACNGLLFFIISSFVG
;
A
#
# COMPACT_ATOMS: atom_id res chain seq x y z
N MET A 1 -1.05 -28.29 9.56
CA MET A 1 -1.26 -26.84 9.80
C MET A 1 -0.03 -26.16 10.42
N ASP A 2 1.01 -26.92 10.75
CA ASP A 2 2.21 -26.48 11.48
C ASP A 2 3.13 -25.56 10.69
N ILE A 3 2.99 -25.57 9.36
CA ILE A 3 3.80 -24.74 8.46
C ILE A 3 3.35 -23.27 8.55
N LEU A 4 2.04 -23.02 8.65
CA LEU A 4 1.46 -21.67 8.77
C LEU A 4 1.74 -21.05 10.14
N SER A 5 1.59 -21.83 11.21
CA SER A 5 1.92 -21.35 12.57
C SER A 5 3.43 -21.12 12.72
N GLY A 6 4.26 -22.01 12.15
CA GLY A 6 5.71 -21.89 12.14
C GLY A 6 6.21 -20.68 11.34
N THR A 7 5.63 -20.39 10.18
CA THR A 7 5.99 -19.18 9.39
C THR A 7 5.49 -17.91 10.05
N TRP A 8 4.29 -17.90 10.61
CA TRP A 8 3.73 -16.76 11.34
C TRP A 8 4.57 -16.38 12.56
N HIS A 9 4.98 -17.36 13.36
CA HIS A 9 5.82 -17.11 14.53
C HIS A 9 7.20 -16.57 14.14
N LYS A 10 7.80 -17.11 13.06
CA LYS A 10 9.08 -16.62 12.53
C LYS A 10 8.97 -15.19 11.99
N TYR A 11 7.87 -14.88 11.30
CA TYR A 11 7.59 -13.54 10.80
C TYR A 11 7.44 -12.53 11.94
N ARG A 12 6.60 -12.84 12.94
CA ARG A 12 6.34 -11.93 14.07
C ARG A 12 7.59 -11.66 14.91
N SER A 13 8.47 -12.65 15.05
CA SER A 13 9.71 -12.51 15.84
C SER A 13 10.85 -11.80 15.13
N LYS A 14 10.91 -11.87 13.78
CA LYS A 14 12.04 -11.33 13.00
C LYS A 14 11.78 -9.93 12.44
N THR A 15 10.52 -9.53 12.36
CA THR A 15 10.10 -8.26 11.73
C THR A 15 9.77 -7.19 12.78
N SER A 16 10.30 -5.98 12.57
CA SER A 16 10.02 -4.82 13.43
C SER A 16 8.54 -4.41 13.38
N ALA A 17 8.02 -3.84 14.48
CA ALA A 17 6.63 -3.40 14.60
C ALA A 17 6.22 -2.40 13.50
N ALA A 18 7.13 -1.52 13.07
CA ALA A 18 6.86 -0.56 11.99
C ALA A 18 6.59 -1.25 10.64
N ILE A 19 7.30 -2.34 10.36
CA ILE A 19 7.11 -3.11 9.12
C ILE A 19 5.82 -3.94 9.19
N GLN A 20 5.47 -4.47 10.36
CA GLN A 20 4.19 -5.15 10.55
C GLN A 20 3.01 -4.20 10.33
N LEU A 21 3.12 -2.95 10.79
CA LEU A 21 2.13 -1.91 10.53
C LEU A 21 2.02 -1.58 9.04
N LEU A 22 3.16 -1.48 8.33
CA LEU A 22 3.20 -1.25 6.90
C LEU A 22 2.53 -2.39 6.11
N ASP A 23 2.82 -3.64 6.47
CA ASP A 23 2.22 -4.81 5.84
C ASP A 23 0.71 -4.87 6.13
N ALA A 24 0.26 -4.55 7.35
CA ALA A 24 -1.16 -4.44 7.70
C ALA A 24 -1.88 -3.33 6.91
N PHE A 25 -1.23 -2.17 6.76
CA PHE A 25 -1.73 -1.07 5.93
C PHE A 25 -1.87 -1.49 4.46
N ALA A 26 -0.87 -2.18 3.90
CA ALA A 26 -0.93 -2.69 2.53
C ALA A 26 -2.08 -3.68 2.33
N VAL A 27 -2.28 -4.60 3.29
CA VAL A 27 -3.42 -5.55 3.25
C VAL A 27 -4.76 -4.80 3.31
N PHE A 28 -4.87 -3.80 4.19
CA PHE A 28 -6.07 -2.98 4.30
C PHE A 28 -6.37 -2.23 2.98
N SER A 29 -5.38 -1.55 2.40
CA SER A 29 -5.52 -0.86 1.11
C SER A 29 -5.93 -1.81 -0.03
N GLY A 30 -5.37 -3.03 -0.05
CA GLY A 30 -5.74 -4.07 -1.01
C GLY A 30 -7.16 -4.57 -0.83
N ALA A 31 -7.60 -4.76 0.41
CA ALA A 31 -8.98 -5.13 0.73
C ALA A 31 -9.97 -4.05 0.28
N MET A 32 -9.65 -2.77 0.53
CA MET A 32 -10.47 -1.65 0.06
C MET A 32 -10.53 -1.58 -1.46
N ALA A 33 -9.41 -1.80 -2.16
CA ALA A 33 -9.39 -1.86 -3.62
C ALA A 33 -10.31 -2.97 -4.16
N ALA A 34 -10.28 -4.16 -3.54
CA ALA A 34 -11.16 -5.26 -3.91
C ALA A 34 -12.65 -4.92 -3.67
N LEU A 35 -12.98 -4.25 -2.55
CA LEU A 35 -14.35 -3.81 -2.26
C LEU A 35 -14.85 -2.79 -3.28
N VAL A 36 -14.04 -1.79 -3.63
CA VAL A 36 -14.37 -0.79 -4.66
C VAL A 36 -14.54 -1.45 -6.03
N PHE A 37 -13.73 -2.47 -6.34
CA PHE A 37 -13.86 -3.24 -7.57
C PHE A 37 -15.18 -4.04 -7.62
N VAL A 38 -15.55 -4.72 -6.52
CA VAL A 38 -16.84 -5.44 -6.44
C VAL A 38 -18.03 -4.48 -6.55
N TYR A 39 -17.93 -3.30 -5.92
CA TYR A 39 -18.94 -2.24 -6.06
C TYR A 39 -19.11 -1.83 -7.53
N ALA A 40 -18.00 -1.67 -8.27
CA ALA A 40 -18.01 -1.34 -9.69
C ALA A 40 -18.67 -2.38 -10.59
N LEU A 41 -18.50 -3.66 -10.25
CA LEU A 41 -19.11 -4.76 -10.99
C LEU A 41 -20.61 -4.87 -10.70
N SER A 42 -21.04 -4.45 -9.51
CA SER A 42 -22.43 -4.61 -9.03
C SER A 42 -23.32 -3.41 -9.38
N LEU A 43 -22.75 -2.20 -9.43
CA LEU A 43 -23.45 -0.95 -9.73
C LEU A 43 -22.86 -0.26 -10.96
N SER A 44 -23.65 0.59 -11.63
CA SER A 44 -23.11 1.44 -12.69
C SER A 44 -22.11 2.46 -12.12
N ALA A 45 -20.94 2.57 -12.74
CA ALA A 45 -19.83 3.44 -12.36
C ALA A 45 -20.07 4.93 -12.67
N HIS A 46 -21.21 5.49 -12.26
CA HIS A 46 -21.52 6.91 -12.39
C HIS A 46 -21.40 7.60 -11.02
N PRO A 47 -20.60 8.68 -10.88
CA PRO A 47 -19.71 9.29 -11.87
C PRO A 47 -18.37 8.54 -12.03
N TYR A 48 -17.90 8.43 -13.29
CA TYR A 48 -16.74 7.61 -13.66
C TYR A 48 -15.41 8.14 -13.11
N ASN A 49 -15.25 9.46 -13.03
CA ASN A 49 -14.08 10.12 -12.47
C ASN A 49 -13.89 9.77 -10.99
N ALA A 50 -14.95 9.90 -10.19
CA ALA A 50 -14.91 9.55 -8.77
C ALA A 50 -14.61 8.06 -8.55
N PHE A 51 -15.12 7.20 -9.43
CA PHE A 51 -14.84 5.77 -9.39
C PHE A 51 -13.35 5.45 -9.64
N ILE A 52 -12.78 5.99 -10.71
CA ILE A 52 -11.34 5.82 -11.00
C ILE A 52 -10.50 6.40 -9.86
N SER A 53 -10.84 7.60 -9.38
CA SER A 53 -10.20 8.23 -8.22
C SER A 53 -10.19 7.34 -6.98
N ALA A 54 -11.31 6.67 -6.69
CA ALA A 54 -11.41 5.74 -5.56
C ALA A 54 -10.52 4.50 -5.74
N ILE A 55 -10.42 3.95 -6.96
CA ILE A 55 -9.50 2.84 -7.25
C ILE A 55 -8.06 3.28 -7.03
N PHE A 56 -7.63 4.40 -7.61
CA PHE A 56 -6.25 4.89 -7.44
C PHE A 56 -5.94 5.23 -5.98
N ALA A 57 -6.92 5.72 -5.22
CA ALA A 57 -6.76 6.02 -3.80
C ALA A 57 -6.52 4.76 -2.96
N CYS A 58 -7.01 3.60 -3.41
CA CYS A 58 -6.80 2.33 -2.71
C CYS A 58 -5.55 1.59 -3.22
N VAL A 59 -5.35 1.55 -4.54
CA VAL A 59 -4.24 0.80 -5.17
C VAL A 59 -2.91 1.54 -5.05
N GLY A 60 -2.89 2.87 -5.17
CA GLY A 60 -1.65 3.64 -5.15
C GLY A 60 -0.87 3.52 -3.83
N PRO A 61 -1.51 3.70 -2.65
CA PRO A 61 -0.84 3.51 -1.37
C PRO A 61 -0.34 2.07 -1.17
N LEU A 62 -1.04 1.07 -1.71
CA LEU A 62 -0.59 -0.33 -1.69
C LEU A 62 0.72 -0.49 -2.48
N VAL A 63 0.80 0.06 -3.70
CA VAL A 63 2.01 -0.02 -4.53
C VAL A 63 3.18 0.69 -3.84
N PHE A 64 2.94 1.86 -3.24
CA PHE A 64 3.98 2.58 -2.52
C PHE A 64 4.41 1.86 -1.24
N ALA A 65 3.50 1.22 -0.52
CA ALA A 65 3.82 0.43 0.67
C ALA A 65 4.69 -0.79 0.32
N VAL A 66 4.37 -1.49 -0.76
CA VAL A 66 5.19 -2.61 -1.26
C VAL A 66 6.59 -2.12 -1.68
N ASN A 67 6.67 -0.98 -2.38
CA ASN A 67 7.96 -0.41 -2.77
C ASN A 67 8.83 -0.06 -1.55
N LEU A 68 8.24 0.57 -0.53
CA LEU A 68 8.92 0.85 0.74
C LEU A 68 9.40 -0.43 1.43
N ARG A 69 8.57 -1.48 1.41
CA ARG A 69 8.90 -2.78 2.02
C ARG A 69 10.12 -3.42 1.37
N ILE A 70 10.22 -3.36 0.05
CA ILE A 70 11.35 -3.89 -0.74
C ILE A 70 12.62 -3.09 -0.44
N GLN A 71 12.54 -1.75 -0.44
CA GLN A 71 13.68 -0.88 -0.11
C GLN A 71 14.23 -1.14 1.30
N MET A 72 13.35 -1.36 2.28
CA MET A 72 13.75 -1.71 3.65
C MET A 72 14.33 -3.14 3.75
N ALA A 73 13.90 -4.07 2.90
CA ALA A 73 14.39 -5.45 2.93
C ALA A 73 15.79 -5.60 2.31
N GLN A 74 16.11 -4.81 1.27
CA GLN A 74 17.34 -4.97 0.48
C GLN A 74 18.07 -3.63 0.27
N PRO A 75 18.51 -2.93 1.33
CA PRO A 75 19.11 -1.59 1.20
C PRO A 75 20.39 -1.54 0.35
N ARG A 76 21.09 -2.66 0.19
CA ARG A 76 22.31 -2.77 -0.63
C ARG A 76 22.04 -2.61 -2.13
N GLU A 77 20.92 -3.12 -2.61
CA GLU A 77 20.50 -3.01 -4.03
C GLU A 77 20.06 -1.58 -4.39
N PHE A 78 19.61 -0.81 -3.39
CA PHE A 78 19.15 0.57 -3.57
C PHE A 78 20.21 1.61 -3.21
N GLY A 79 21.51 1.27 -3.31
CA GLY A 79 22.60 2.24 -3.09
C GLY A 79 22.71 2.76 -1.65
N GLY A 80 22.22 2.01 -0.65
CA GLY A 80 22.33 2.38 0.75
C GLY A 80 21.41 3.53 1.18
N ILE A 81 20.25 3.70 0.52
CA ILE A 81 19.26 4.70 0.94
C ILE A 81 18.88 4.48 2.41
N SER A 82 18.99 5.54 3.20
CA SER A 82 18.55 5.54 4.61
C SER A 82 17.05 5.25 4.70
N ALA A 83 16.64 4.46 5.68
CA ALA A 83 15.24 4.11 5.94
C ALA A 83 14.35 5.37 6.12
N GLU A 84 14.90 6.41 6.73
CA GLU A 84 14.20 7.70 6.91
C GLU A 84 13.91 8.37 5.56
N ARG A 85 14.87 8.35 4.64
CA ARG A 85 14.70 8.92 3.29
C ARG A 85 13.69 8.13 2.47
N ALA A 86 13.75 6.79 2.53
CA ALA A 86 12.77 5.94 1.86
C ALA A 86 11.34 6.19 2.39
N PHE A 87 11.20 6.37 3.71
CA PHE A 87 9.93 6.72 4.34
C PHE A 87 9.44 8.11 3.93
N LEU A 88 10.33 9.10 3.84
CA LEU A 88 9.98 10.44 3.37
C LEU A 88 9.48 10.41 1.91
N SER A 89 10.15 9.66 1.04
CA SER A 89 9.72 9.45 -0.35
C SER A 89 8.34 8.79 -0.41
N PHE A 90 8.08 7.80 0.44
CA PHE A 90 6.77 7.17 0.56
C PHE A 90 5.68 8.19 0.93
N LEU A 91 5.92 9.05 1.92
CA LEU A 91 4.95 10.09 2.33
C LEU A 91 4.73 11.12 1.22
N ALA A 92 5.81 11.57 0.56
CA ALA A 92 5.73 12.53 -0.54
C ALA A 92 4.95 11.96 -1.73
N CYS A 93 5.20 10.70 -2.12
CA CYS A 93 4.46 10.03 -3.18
C CYS A 93 2.97 9.87 -2.83
N ASN A 94 2.64 9.48 -1.60
CA ASN A 94 1.24 9.39 -1.16
C ASN A 94 0.56 10.77 -1.16
N GLY A 95 1.23 11.80 -0.63
CA GLY A 95 0.69 13.16 -0.62
C GLY A 95 0.41 13.68 -2.03
N LEU A 96 1.36 13.48 -2.95
CA LEU A 96 1.18 13.86 -4.36
C LEU A 96 0.05 13.07 -5.01
N LEU A 97 -0.05 11.77 -4.75
CA LEU A 97 -1.13 10.93 -5.27
C LEU A 97 -2.50 11.43 -4.80
N PHE A 98 -2.68 11.67 -3.50
CA PHE A 98 -3.95 12.17 -2.97
C PHE A 98 -4.29 13.57 -3.49
N PHE A 99 -3.27 14.41 -3.72
CA PHE A 99 -3.46 15.71 -4.36
C PHE A 99 -4.01 15.56 -5.78
N ILE A 100 -3.39 14.72 -6.61
CA ILE A 100 -3.84 14.46 -7.99
C ILE A 100 -5.26 13.88 -8.01
N ILE A 101 -5.53 12.89 -7.16
CA ILE A 101 -6.84 12.23 -7.09
C ILE A 101 -7.93 13.22 -6.66
N SER A 102 -7.64 14.11 -5.72
CA SER A 102 -8.61 15.14 -5.26
C SER A 102 -8.95 16.13 -6.37
N SER A 103 -8.02 16.42 -7.29
CA SER A 103 -8.31 17.24 -8.47
C SER A 103 -9.08 16.47 -9.54
N PHE A 104 -8.95 15.14 -9.60
CA PHE A 104 -9.58 14.30 -10.62
C PHE A 104 -10.96 13.77 -10.23
N VAL A 105 -11.31 13.75 -8.93
CA VAL A 105 -12.60 13.21 -8.43
C VAL A 105 -13.83 13.98 -8.93
N GLY A 106 -13.65 15.26 -9.29
CA GLY A 106 -14.69 16.19 -9.74
C GLY A 106 -15.13 16.02 -11.19
#